data_AF-A0A954W3G0-F1
#
_entry.id   AF-A0A954W3G0-F1
#
_cell.length_a   1.000
_cell.length_b   1.000
_cell.length_c   1.000
_cell.angle_alpha   90.00
_cell.angle_beta   90.00
_cell.angle_gamma   90.00
#
_symmetry.space_group_name_H-M   'P 1'
#
loop_
_entity.id
_entity.type
_entity.pdbx_description
1 polymer ?
#
loop_
_entity_poly.entity_id
_entity_poly.type
_entity_poly.pdbx_seq_one_letter_code
_entity_poly.pdbx_strand_id
1 'polypeptide(L)'
;MDKKQFAVMLFTWLLVSVSVQAQVFDIFDFDESAEGPWSDTELTSLIVPMVPDGTITLDGSITSSEFGNFEGVTVSPGSPDGSMGNAWILGFALSKGWDGADDSEFTFYLAHDTEFLYVGVDVRDDEVFSDNLNQEFWKDDAIEIIIDANNDRANVNTDQATEFFNDYGGHNYVNYEGRFSRWDDDLEERYDGWANADDWEWGPDQEIYGVGMATDIGWSMETRFHKSQFEDPNGGGKIEIGDTIGFNIGMDDDDGADLEIQYWWANRARPLEFDAFALDSGETINDYPPEDYDWVIDGNGRLTHGGTGEITFGGLADPRAALDSITDPIERADYVHDVLHTWLGDSNFDGEFNSADFVQVFTAGQYEDLIDGNSTWATGDWNGDGDFTSGDFVVAFIDGGYEAGPRQAAQAVPEPSPAAMALLAALGIVRCVRPSQQTGSAQKARARRQQTRSFLAVCLRHSFTDEH
;
A
#
# COMPACT_ATOMS: atom_id res chain seq x y z
N MET A 1 -70.79 -17.21 40.87
CA MET A 1 -71.15 -15.89 40.32
C MET A 1 -70.75 -14.84 41.34
N ASP A 2 -69.62 -14.15 41.16
CA ASP A 2 -69.66 -12.71 40.92
C ASP A 2 -68.29 -12.20 40.45
N LYS A 3 -68.32 -11.18 39.61
CA LYS A 3 -67.20 -10.57 38.88
C LYS A 3 -66.63 -9.38 39.67
N LYS A 4 -65.46 -8.91 39.20
CA LYS A 4 -64.82 -7.57 39.36
C LYS A 4 -63.69 -7.56 40.40
N GLN A 5 -62.49 -7.05 40.15
CA GLN A 5 -61.92 -6.28 39.02
C GLN A 5 -60.39 -6.38 39.14
N PHE A 6 -59.70 -6.79 38.07
CA PHE A 6 -58.25 -6.63 37.96
C PHE A 6 -57.97 -5.21 37.45
N ALA A 7 -57.23 -4.43 38.24
CA ALA A 7 -56.71 -3.14 37.79
C ALA A 7 -55.51 -3.39 36.86
N VAL A 8 -55.68 -3.11 35.57
CA VAL A 8 -54.57 -3.03 34.62
C VAL A 8 -54.05 -1.60 34.69
N MET A 9 -52.81 -1.46 35.16
CA MET A 9 -52.09 -0.20 35.20
C MET A 9 -51.54 0.06 33.80
N LEU A 10 -52.19 0.96 33.05
CA LEU A 10 -51.77 1.39 31.73
C LEU A 10 -50.57 2.34 31.89
N PHE A 11 -49.35 1.87 31.62
CA PHE A 11 -48.19 2.74 31.46
C PHE A 11 -48.21 3.28 30.02
N THR A 12 -48.76 4.47 29.83
CA THR A 12 -48.54 5.26 28.61
C THR A 12 -47.07 5.67 28.58
N TRP A 13 -46.28 4.98 27.76
CA TRP A 13 -45.00 5.49 27.29
C TRP A 13 -45.29 6.68 26.37
N LEU A 14 -45.06 7.88 26.88
CA LEU A 14 -44.97 9.07 26.04
C LEU A 14 -43.62 8.95 25.31
N LEU A 15 -43.64 8.46 24.07
CA LEU A 15 -42.52 8.63 23.14
C LEU A 15 -42.38 10.13 22.92
N VAL A 16 -41.46 10.77 23.65
CA VAL A 16 -40.93 12.06 23.24
C VAL A 16 -40.05 11.74 22.05
N SER A 17 -40.60 11.88 20.85
CA SER A 17 -39.82 12.02 19.63
C SER A 17 -38.99 13.28 19.79
N VAL A 18 -37.76 13.14 20.27
CA VAL A 18 -36.75 14.15 20.03
C VAL A 18 -36.50 14.05 18.53
N SER A 19 -37.09 14.95 17.76
CA SER A 19 -36.63 15.26 16.43
C SER A 19 -35.21 15.81 16.61
N VAL A 20 -34.23 14.91 16.61
CA VAL A 20 -32.87 15.28 16.25
C VAL A 20 -32.99 15.66 14.79
N GLN A 21 -33.05 16.95 14.50
CA GLN A 21 -32.71 17.40 13.16
C GLN A 21 -31.26 16.95 12.99
N ALA A 22 -31.03 15.96 12.12
CA ALA A 22 -29.70 15.75 11.58
C ALA A 22 -29.24 17.12 11.10
N GLN A 23 -28.14 17.60 11.67
CA GLN A 23 -27.51 18.80 11.16
C GLN A 23 -27.06 18.41 9.76
N VAL A 24 -27.61 19.05 8.73
CA VAL A 24 -27.23 18.83 7.34
C VAL A 24 -25.73 19.05 7.28
N PHE A 25 -24.98 17.99 6.97
CA PHE A 25 -23.59 18.09 6.60
C PHE A 25 -23.52 18.99 5.37
N ASP A 26 -22.74 20.06 5.51
CA ASP A 26 -22.38 20.92 4.40
C ASP A 26 -20.90 20.70 4.16
N ILE A 27 -20.56 20.14 3.01
CA ILE A 27 -19.17 19.92 2.59
C ILE A 27 -18.36 21.22 2.58
N PHE A 28 -19.01 22.38 2.42
CA PHE A 28 -18.37 23.68 2.51
C PHE A 28 -17.92 24.06 3.92
N ASP A 29 -18.52 23.46 4.95
CA ASP A 29 -18.21 23.70 6.36
C ASP A 29 -17.32 22.58 6.97
N PHE A 30 -16.78 21.68 6.13
CA PHE A 30 -15.87 20.62 6.59
C PHE A 30 -14.63 21.20 7.29
N ASP A 31 -14.35 20.73 8.51
CA ASP A 31 -13.14 21.09 9.25
C ASP A 31 -12.04 20.09 8.92
N GLU A 32 -11.14 20.48 8.03
CA GLU A 32 -10.02 19.67 7.56
C GLU A 32 -9.05 19.25 8.67
N SER A 33 -9.06 19.94 9.80
CA SER A 33 -8.21 19.62 10.96
C SER A 33 -8.87 18.67 11.96
N ALA A 34 -10.15 18.34 11.76
CA ALA A 34 -10.90 17.49 12.68
C ALA A 34 -10.55 16.01 12.52
N GLU A 35 -10.59 15.29 13.63
CA GLU A 35 -10.60 13.84 13.63
C GLU A 35 -11.95 13.31 13.11
N GLY A 36 -11.88 12.21 12.38
CA GLY A 36 -13.01 11.46 11.85
C GLY A 36 -12.61 10.05 11.43
N PRO A 37 -13.48 9.31 10.72
CA PRO A 37 -13.16 7.96 10.24
C PRO A 37 -11.85 7.87 9.45
N TRP A 38 -11.54 8.88 8.65
CA TRP A 38 -10.29 9.03 7.89
C TRP A 38 -9.01 9.11 8.74
N SER A 39 -9.13 9.47 10.01
CA SER A 39 -7.98 9.57 10.93
C SER A 39 -7.88 8.40 11.91
N ASP A 40 -8.91 7.55 11.94
CA ASP A 40 -8.96 6.37 12.80
C ASP A 40 -8.06 5.28 12.23
N THR A 41 -7.06 4.85 13.00
CA THR A 41 -6.07 3.87 12.54
C THR A 41 -6.66 2.49 12.29
N GLU A 42 -7.74 2.10 12.98
CA GLU A 42 -8.37 0.80 12.73
C GLU A 42 -9.17 0.82 11.42
N LEU A 43 -9.82 1.95 11.09
CA LEU A 43 -10.59 2.10 9.85
C LEU A 43 -9.73 2.38 8.62
N THR A 44 -8.50 2.85 8.82
CA THR A 44 -7.55 3.19 7.75
C THR A 44 -6.35 2.25 7.66
N SER A 45 -6.45 1.06 8.25
CA SER A 45 -5.47 -0.01 8.11
C SER A 45 -6.11 -1.24 7.47
N LEU A 46 -5.55 -1.72 6.37
CA LEU A 46 -6.11 -2.83 5.60
C LEU A 46 -5.08 -3.95 5.41
N ILE A 47 -5.56 -5.19 5.31
CA ILE A 47 -4.76 -6.32 4.87
C ILE A 47 -5.12 -6.59 3.41
N VAL A 48 -4.13 -6.52 2.53
CA VAL A 48 -4.29 -6.76 1.10
C VAL A 48 -4.11 -8.25 0.85
N PRO A 49 -5.13 -8.99 0.38
CA PRO A 49 -4.99 -10.40 0.12
C PRO A 49 -4.00 -10.63 -1.02
N MET A 50 -3.19 -11.68 -0.87
CA MET A 50 -2.46 -12.21 -2.00
C MET A 50 -3.42 -13.03 -2.88
N VAL A 51 -3.24 -12.95 -4.19
CA VAL A 51 -3.91 -13.75 -5.21
C VAL A 51 -2.85 -14.48 -6.06
N PRO A 52 -3.20 -15.57 -6.77
CA PRO A 52 -2.24 -16.22 -7.64
C PRO A 52 -1.81 -15.32 -8.80
N ASP A 53 -0.58 -15.51 -9.27
CA ASP A 53 0.00 -14.67 -10.31
C ASP A 53 -0.82 -14.68 -11.59
N GLY A 54 -1.04 -13.50 -12.16
CA GLY A 54 -1.78 -13.32 -13.41
C GLY A 54 -3.29 -13.62 -13.33
N THR A 55 -3.86 -13.73 -12.13
CA THR A 55 -5.32 -13.97 -11.97
C THR A 55 -6.18 -12.71 -12.07
N ILE A 56 -5.62 -11.53 -11.78
CA ILE A 56 -6.29 -10.25 -12.03
C ILE A 56 -6.23 -9.93 -13.51
N THR A 57 -7.40 -9.73 -14.12
CA THR A 57 -7.53 -9.66 -15.58
C THR A 57 -7.35 -8.26 -16.16
N LEU A 58 -7.55 -7.20 -15.37
CA LEU A 58 -7.50 -5.79 -15.80
C LEU A 58 -8.45 -5.52 -16.98
N ASP A 59 -9.75 -5.76 -16.78
CA ASP A 59 -10.78 -5.61 -17.81
C ASP A 59 -11.86 -4.55 -17.47
N GLY A 60 -11.71 -3.87 -16.34
CA GLY A 60 -12.64 -2.86 -15.82
C GLY A 60 -13.88 -3.46 -15.15
N SER A 61 -13.98 -4.79 -15.00
CA SER A 61 -15.11 -5.48 -14.38
C SER A 61 -14.76 -6.03 -13.00
N ILE A 62 -14.72 -5.16 -12.01
CA ILE A 62 -14.21 -5.50 -10.68
C ILE A 62 -15.16 -6.43 -9.93
N THR A 63 -14.58 -7.46 -9.31
CA THR A 63 -15.31 -8.28 -8.34
C THR A 63 -14.46 -8.57 -7.10
N SER A 64 -15.10 -8.59 -5.93
CA SER A 64 -14.44 -9.00 -4.68
C SER A 64 -13.75 -10.36 -4.82
N SER A 65 -14.36 -11.32 -5.55
CA SER A 65 -13.78 -12.66 -5.75
C SER A 65 -12.46 -12.64 -6.52
N GLU A 66 -12.33 -11.78 -7.53
CA GLU A 66 -11.10 -11.61 -8.30
C GLU A 66 -10.00 -10.99 -7.41
N PHE A 67 -10.38 -9.99 -6.61
CA PHE A 67 -9.50 -9.36 -5.63
C PHE A 67 -9.37 -10.17 -4.32
N GLY A 68 -9.29 -11.51 -4.41
CA GLY A 68 -9.00 -12.36 -3.25
C GLY A 68 -10.06 -12.38 -2.15
N ASN A 69 -11.32 -12.07 -2.49
CA ASN A 69 -12.42 -11.80 -1.56
C ASN A 69 -12.21 -10.57 -0.66
N PHE A 70 -11.42 -9.60 -1.12
CA PHE A 70 -11.32 -8.30 -0.47
C PHE A 70 -12.72 -7.65 -0.38
N GLU A 71 -13.13 -7.27 0.83
CA GLU A 71 -14.36 -6.53 1.03
C GLU A 71 -14.11 -5.07 0.60
N GLY A 72 -14.75 -4.64 -0.49
CA GLY A 72 -14.55 -3.31 -1.05
C GLY A 72 -14.80 -2.21 -0.02
N VAL A 73 -13.95 -1.20 -0.03
CA VAL A 73 -14.02 -0.07 0.89
C VAL A 73 -14.65 1.12 0.16
N THR A 74 -15.89 1.44 0.49
CA THR A 74 -16.58 2.62 -0.02
C THR A 74 -16.08 3.87 0.70
N VAL A 75 -15.69 4.89 -0.07
CA VAL A 75 -15.24 6.20 0.39
C VAL A 75 -16.24 7.23 -0.11
N SER A 76 -16.89 7.91 0.84
CA SER A 76 -17.99 8.82 0.56
C SER A 76 -17.78 10.15 1.29
N PRO A 77 -17.95 11.31 0.61
CA PRO A 77 -17.95 12.62 1.26
C PRO A 77 -19.09 12.78 2.26
N GLY A 78 -20.22 12.11 2.03
CA GLY A 78 -21.45 12.28 2.79
C GLY A 78 -22.26 11.00 2.92
N SER A 79 -23.54 11.15 3.22
CA SER A 79 -24.52 10.06 3.24
C SER A 79 -25.87 10.57 2.74
N PRO A 80 -26.73 9.69 2.18
CA PRO A 80 -28.06 10.10 1.70
C PRO A 80 -28.98 10.69 2.78
N ASP A 81 -28.67 10.50 4.06
CA ASP A 81 -29.40 11.11 5.19
C ASP A 81 -28.83 12.48 5.61
N GLY A 82 -27.80 12.96 4.91
CA GLY A 82 -27.13 14.23 5.13
C GLY A 82 -26.13 14.22 6.27
N SER A 83 -25.66 13.04 6.75
CA SER A 83 -24.51 12.98 7.65
C SER A 83 -23.19 13.02 6.88
N MET A 84 -22.12 13.48 7.55
CA MET A 84 -20.75 13.38 7.06
C MET A 84 -20.41 11.90 6.77
N GLY A 85 -19.76 11.66 5.64
CA GLY A 85 -19.31 10.33 5.25
C GLY A 85 -18.04 9.93 5.98
N ASN A 86 -17.29 8.99 5.41
CA ASN A 86 -16.03 8.50 5.95
C ASN A 86 -14.80 9.12 5.28
N ALA A 87 -14.97 9.93 4.23
CA ALA A 87 -13.87 10.59 3.53
C ALA A 87 -13.37 11.85 4.25
N TRP A 88 -12.09 12.13 4.12
CA TRP A 88 -11.51 13.44 4.40
C TRP A 88 -11.59 14.32 3.17
N ILE A 89 -12.26 15.47 3.26
CA ILE A 89 -12.44 16.38 2.12
C ILE A 89 -11.33 17.41 2.11
N LEU A 90 -10.64 17.54 0.98
CA LEU A 90 -9.62 18.55 0.77
C LEU A 90 -10.25 19.81 0.16
N GLY A 91 -10.17 20.93 0.86
CA GLY A 91 -10.80 22.18 0.46
C GLY A 91 -10.07 22.98 -0.60
N PHE A 92 -9.29 22.30 -1.46
CA PHE A 92 -8.62 22.91 -2.60
C PHE A 92 -9.63 23.28 -3.71
N ALA A 93 -10.62 22.43 -3.94
CA ALA A 93 -11.67 22.67 -4.93
C ALA A 93 -12.56 23.86 -4.55
N LEU A 94 -12.94 24.67 -5.55
CA LEU A 94 -13.65 25.93 -5.35
C LEU A 94 -15.17 25.78 -5.39
N SER A 95 -15.71 24.85 -6.19
CA SER A 95 -17.14 24.62 -6.31
C SER A 95 -17.67 23.69 -5.23
N LYS A 96 -16.93 22.62 -4.85
CA LYS A 96 -17.33 21.58 -3.88
C LYS A 96 -18.80 21.18 -4.00
N GLY A 97 -19.31 21.01 -5.22
CA GLY A 97 -20.57 20.33 -5.42
C GLY A 97 -20.46 18.95 -4.81
N TRP A 98 -21.47 18.61 -4.01
CA TRP A 98 -21.72 17.23 -3.68
C TRP A 98 -23.21 17.06 -3.44
N ASP A 99 -23.87 16.32 -4.33
CA ASP A 99 -25.32 16.20 -4.35
C ASP A 99 -25.82 14.81 -3.87
N GLY A 100 -24.90 13.86 -3.76
CA GLY A 100 -25.14 12.53 -3.21
C GLY A 100 -24.13 11.51 -3.72
N ALA A 101 -24.39 10.24 -3.41
CA ALA A 101 -23.53 9.15 -3.87
C ALA A 101 -23.62 8.88 -5.38
N ASP A 102 -24.57 9.48 -6.11
CA ASP A 102 -24.62 9.34 -7.57
C ASP A 102 -23.76 10.39 -8.28
N ASP A 103 -23.30 11.40 -7.54
CA ASP A 103 -22.52 12.56 -7.99
C ASP A 103 -21.03 12.28 -7.77
N SER A 104 -20.61 11.94 -6.55
CA SER A 104 -19.25 11.44 -6.34
C SER A 104 -19.14 10.50 -5.14
N GLU A 105 -18.89 9.21 -5.42
CA GLU A 105 -18.56 8.18 -4.43
C GLU A 105 -17.79 7.03 -5.10
N PHE A 106 -16.74 6.53 -4.46
CA PHE A 106 -16.01 5.37 -5.00
C PHE A 106 -15.90 4.22 -4.00
N THR A 107 -15.76 3.00 -4.52
CA THR A 107 -15.41 1.80 -3.76
C THR A 107 -14.14 1.21 -4.33
N PHE A 108 -13.12 1.05 -3.50
CA PHE A 108 -11.85 0.48 -3.93
C PHE A 108 -11.63 -0.94 -3.39
N TYR A 109 -10.84 -1.70 -4.15
CA TYR A 109 -10.44 -3.07 -3.89
C TYR A 109 -8.93 -3.18 -4.06
N LEU A 110 -8.30 -3.97 -3.19
CA LEU A 110 -6.86 -4.20 -3.23
C LEU A 110 -6.60 -5.69 -3.29
N ALA A 111 -5.63 -6.07 -4.11
CA ALA A 111 -5.03 -7.40 -4.13
C ALA A 111 -3.56 -7.27 -4.49
N HIS A 112 -2.76 -8.29 -4.24
CA HIS A 112 -1.40 -8.34 -4.76
C HIS A 112 -1.06 -9.77 -5.17
N ASP A 113 -0.10 -9.94 -6.06
CA ASP A 113 0.46 -11.26 -6.37
C ASP A 113 1.95 -11.26 -6.00
N THR A 114 2.78 -12.11 -6.60
CA THR A 114 4.22 -12.10 -6.33
C THR A 114 4.91 -10.86 -6.90
N GLU A 115 4.40 -10.25 -7.97
CA GLU A 115 5.05 -9.19 -8.74
C GLU A 115 4.35 -7.83 -8.64
N PHE A 116 3.04 -7.78 -8.45
CA PHE A 116 2.23 -6.57 -8.57
C PHE A 116 1.37 -6.30 -7.35
N LEU A 117 1.14 -5.02 -7.06
CA LEU A 117 0.00 -4.51 -6.30
C LEU A 117 -1.09 -4.10 -7.29
N TYR A 118 -2.33 -4.51 -7.05
CA TYR A 118 -3.50 -4.19 -7.85
C TYR A 118 -4.45 -3.28 -7.07
N VAL A 119 -4.97 -2.26 -7.76
CA VAL A 119 -5.99 -1.34 -7.27
C VAL A 119 -7.14 -1.35 -8.26
N GLY A 120 -8.30 -1.83 -7.81
CA GLY A 120 -9.56 -1.73 -8.55
C GLY A 120 -10.46 -0.68 -7.91
N VAL A 121 -11.12 0.14 -8.71
CA VAL A 121 -12.05 1.17 -8.23
C VAL A 121 -13.33 1.16 -9.06
N ASP A 122 -14.47 1.05 -8.37
CA ASP A 122 -15.80 1.29 -8.92
C ASP A 122 -16.28 2.66 -8.44
N VAL A 123 -16.64 3.54 -9.37
CA VAL A 123 -17.05 4.92 -9.11
C VAL A 123 -18.51 5.12 -9.50
N ARG A 124 -19.23 5.84 -8.64
CA ARG A 124 -20.53 6.42 -8.92
C ARG A 124 -20.32 7.92 -9.18
N ASP A 125 -20.76 8.33 -10.35
CA ASP A 125 -20.49 9.66 -10.90
C ASP A 125 -21.49 9.88 -12.06
N ASP A 126 -22.17 11.02 -12.07
CA ASP A 126 -23.20 11.32 -13.07
C ASP A 126 -22.67 12.09 -14.29
N GLU A 127 -21.48 12.69 -14.21
CA GLU A 127 -20.82 13.39 -15.31
C GLU A 127 -19.31 13.05 -15.41
N VAL A 128 -18.95 12.12 -16.30
CA VAL A 128 -17.54 11.68 -16.46
C VAL A 128 -16.77 12.47 -17.55
N PHE A 129 -15.62 13.04 -17.19
CA PHE A 129 -14.70 13.82 -18.01
C PHE A 129 -13.24 13.31 -17.93
N SER A 130 -12.56 13.40 -19.07
CA SER A 130 -11.10 13.41 -19.12
C SER A 130 -10.65 14.18 -20.35
N ASP A 131 -10.58 15.50 -20.22
CA ASP A 131 -10.29 16.40 -21.32
C ASP A 131 -9.04 17.27 -21.10
N ASN A 132 -8.36 17.08 -19.97
CA ASN A 132 -7.08 17.70 -19.67
C ASN A 132 -5.89 16.79 -20.06
N LEU A 133 -4.67 17.34 -19.97
CA LEU A 133 -3.44 16.59 -20.20
C LEU A 133 -3.14 15.66 -19.02
N ASN A 134 -2.34 14.60 -19.22
CA ASN A 134 -2.01 13.61 -18.17
C ASN A 134 -1.50 14.24 -16.87
N GLN A 135 -0.67 15.29 -16.96
CA GLN A 135 -0.13 15.99 -15.79
C GLN A 135 -1.17 16.82 -15.04
N GLU A 136 -2.34 17.02 -15.64
CA GLU A 136 -3.45 17.83 -15.16
C GLU A 136 -4.69 16.98 -14.84
N PHE A 137 -4.56 15.65 -14.78
CA PHE A 137 -5.66 14.75 -14.37
C PHE A 137 -6.27 15.06 -13.00
N TRP A 138 -5.58 15.82 -12.15
CA TRP A 138 -6.16 16.37 -10.91
C TRP A 138 -7.37 17.28 -11.14
N LYS A 139 -7.65 17.65 -12.38
CA LYS A 139 -8.81 18.44 -12.79
C LYS A 139 -9.94 17.63 -13.39
N ASP A 140 -9.66 16.41 -13.79
CA ASP A 140 -10.60 15.49 -14.45
C ASP A 140 -11.08 14.45 -13.43
N ASP A 141 -11.99 13.57 -13.83
CA ASP A 141 -12.34 12.40 -13.02
C ASP A 141 -11.18 11.42 -12.96
N ALA A 142 -10.57 11.38 -11.78
CA ALA A 142 -9.36 10.63 -11.55
C ALA A 142 -9.28 10.12 -10.12
N ILE A 143 -8.66 8.95 -9.98
CA ILE A 143 -8.24 8.44 -8.68
C ILE A 143 -6.82 8.89 -8.41
N GLU A 144 -6.63 9.49 -7.24
CA GLU A 144 -5.32 9.79 -6.68
C GLU A 144 -4.82 8.62 -5.85
N ILE A 145 -3.56 8.21 -6.05
CA ILE A 145 -2.91 7.16 -5.26
C ILE A 145 -1.61 7.70 -4.68
N ILE A 146 -1.48 7.54 -3.36
CA ILE A 146 -0.27 7.88 -2.60
C ILE A 146 0.32 6.61 -1.99
N ILE A 147 1.62 6.43 -2.19
CA ILE A 147 2.41 5.37 -1.57
C ILE A 147 3.58 5.97 -0.81
N ASP A 148 3.61 5.77 0.51
CA ASP A 148 4.81 5.91 1.35
C ASP A 148 5.41 4.51 1.52
N ALA A 149 6.26 4.12 0.57
CA ALA A 149 6.81 2.76 0.50
C ALA A 149 7.69 2.41 1.69
N ASN A 150 8.38 3.40 2.29
CA ASN A 150 9.23 3.20 3.45
C ASN A 150 8.43 3.15 4.77
N ASN A 151 7.13 3.49 4.70
CA ASN A 151 6.27 3.72 5.84
C ASN A 151 6.96 4.61 6.89
N ASP A 152 7.62 5.68 6.42
CA ASP A 152 8.34 6.58 7.32
C ASP A 152 7.37 7.33 8.22
N ARG A 153 6.14 7.61 7.73
CA ARG A 153 5.07 8.33 8.41
C ARG A 153 5.44 9.76 8.82
N ALA A 154 6.37 10.36 8.10
CA ALA A 154 6.83 11.71 8.33
C ALA A 154 5.80 12.74 7.87
N ASN A 155 5.84 13.91 8.50
CA ASN A 155 5.09 15.09 8.09
C ASN A 155 5.75 15.75 6.88
N VAL A 156 5.82 15.01 5.77
CA VAL A 156 6.41 15.44 4.50
C VAL A 156 5.36 15.35 3.41
N ASN A 157 5.12 16.46 2.71
CA ASN A 157 4.20 16.48 1.58
C ASN A 157 4.71 15.54 0.48
N THR A 158 3.88 14.59 0.05
CA THR A 158 4.27 13.55 -0.89
C THR A 158 4.74 14.13 -2.23
N ASP A 159 4.14 15.21 -2.73
CA ASP A 159 4.59 15.85 -3.99
C ASP A 159 5.97 16.51 -3.87
N GLN A 160 6.35 16.93 -2.65
CA GLN A 160 7.63 17.60 -2.37
C GLN A 160 8.71 16.63 -1.89
N ALA A 161 8.34 15.39 -1.53
CA ALA A 161 9.29 14.34 -1.15
C ALA A 161 10.13 13.82 -2.33
N THR A 162 9.82 14.27 -3.55
CA THR A 162 10.41 13.85 -4.83
C THR A 162 11.91 14.12 -4.99
N GLU A 163 12.51 15.03 -4.19
CA GLU A 163 13.95 15.30 -4.27
C GLU A 163 14.80 14.50 -3.25
N PHE A 164 14.20 13.86 -2.24
CA PHE A 164 14.96 13.27 -1.13
C PHE A 164 14.42 11.96 -0.53
N PHE A 165 13.13 11.63 -0.71
CA PHE A 165 12.50 10.52 0.05
C PHE A 165 11.53 9.63 -0.77
N ASN A 166 11.07 10.06 -1.95
CA ASN A 166 10.24 9.24 -2.85
C ASN A 166 11.07 8.48 -3.88
N ASP A 167 12.15 7.85 -3.44
CA ASP A 167 12.89 6.91 -4.28
C ASP A 167 11.96 5.76 -4.71
N TYR A 168 10.98 5.41 -3.86
CA TYR A 168 9.99 4.35 -4.05
C TYR A 168 8.59 4.87 -3.72
N GLY A 169 7.58 4.50 -4.51
CA GLY A 169 6.21 5.02 -4.38
C GLY A 169 6.08 6.47 -4.82
N GLY A 170 5.27 7.27 -4.13
CA GLY A 170 5.03 8.68 -4.45
C GLY A 170 3.55 9.00 -4.65
N HIS A 171 3.26 9.97 -5.52
CA HIS A 171 1.89 10.44 -5.77
C HIS A 171 1.57 10.43 -7.26
N ASN A 172 0.47 9.78 -7.64
CA ASN A 172 -0.02 9.76 -9.01
C ASN A 172 -1.55 9.93 -9.06
N TYR A 173 -2.01 10.22 -10.27
CA TYR A 173 -3.40 10.17 -10.71
C TYR A 173 -3.57 9.10 -11.79
N VAL A 174 -4.70 8.39 -11.75
CA VAL A 174 -5.20 7.49 -12.78
C VAL A 174 -6.59 7.95 -13.19
N ASN A 175 -6.74 8.41 -14.44
CA ASN A 175 -8.05 8.88 -14.93
C ASN A 175 -9.02 7.72 -15.18
N TYR A 176 -10.29 8.02 -15.48
CA TYR A 176 -11.30 6.99 -15.75
C TYR A 176 -10.98 6.05 -16.92
N GLU A 177 -10.05 6.42 -17.81
CA GLU A 177 -9.60 5.57 -18.93
C GLU A 177 -8.49 4.58 -18.51
N GLY A 178 -8.00 4.66 -17.27
CA GLY A 178 -6.86 3.88 -16.77
C GLY A 178 -5.49 4.43 -17.15
N ARG A 179 -5.41 5.68 -17.63
CA ARG A 179 -4.15 6.34 -18.03
C ARG A 179 -3.42 6.88 -16.82
N PHE A 180 -2.10 6.78 -16.86
CA PHE A 180 -1.23 7.16 -15.75
C PHE A 180 -0.68 8.58 -15.93
N SER A 181 -0.99 9.47 -15.00
CA SER A 181 -0.56 10.90 -15.03
C SER A 181 0.94 11.13 -15.13
N ARG A 182 1.76 10.20 -14.62
CA ARG A 182 3.22 10.31 -14.64
C ARG A 182 3.84 9.74 -15.92
N TRP A 183 3.04 9.37 -16.91
CA TRP A 183 3.50 8.93 -18.22
C TRP A 183 3.13 9.95 -19.30
N ASP A 184 4.10 10.30 -20.14
CA ASP A 184 3.87 11.08 -21.36
C ASP A 184 3.68 10.15 -22.56
N ASP A 185 2.45 10.07 -23.06
CA ASP A 185 2.11 9.22 -24.21
C ASP A 185 2.76 9.67 -25.53
N ASP A 186 3.03 10.97 -25.70
CA ASP A 186 3.59 11.53 -26.94
C ASP A 186 5.11 11.34 -27.01
N LEU A 187 5.78 11.42 -25.85
CA LEU A 187 7.23 11.29 -25.72
C LEU A 187 7.68 9.88 -25.33
N GLU A 188 6.76 9.02 -24.88
CA GLU A 188 7.04 7.69 -24.35
C GLU A 188 8.06 7.76 -23.20
N GLU A 189 7.86 8.70 -22.27
CA GLU A 189 8.76 8.93 -21.14
C GLU A 189 8.00 9.19 -19.83
N ARG A 190 8.62 8.83 -18.70
CA ARG A 190 8.07 9.09 -17.37
C ARG A 190 8.39 10.51 -16.87
N TYR A 191 7.50 11.02 -16.02
CA TYR A 191 7.71 12.23 -15.22
C TYR A 191 8.21 11.90 -13.81
N ASP A 192 8.99 12.82 -13.23
CA ASP A 192 9.36 12.75 -11.82
C ASP A 192 8.11 12.83 -10.93
N GLY A 193 8.16 12.15 -9.79
CA GLY A 193 7.05 12.12 -8.83
C GLY A 193 6.57 10.73 -8.42
N TRP A 194 7.08 9.69 -9.10
CA TRP A 194 6.72 8.30 -8.83
C TRP A 194 7.92 7.38 -9.08
N ALA A 195 8.26 6.56 -8.07
CA ALA A 195 9.31 5.55 -8.08
C ALA A 195 10.59 6.03 -8.76
N ASN A 196 11.16 7.13 -8.24
CA ASN A 196 12.22 7.86 -8.95
C ASN A 196 13.55 7.10 -9.02
N ALA A 197 13.75 6.07 -8.17
CA ALA A 197 14.96 5.27 -8.13
C ALA A 197 15.17 4.39 -9.37
N ASP A 198 14.08 3.99 -10.03
CA ASP A 198 14.11 3.10 -11.18
C ASP A 198 13.62 3.78 -12.46
N ASP A 199 14.00 3.17 -13.58
CA ASP A 199 13.34 3.42 -14.86
C ASP A 199 12.17 2.46 -14.98
N TRP A 200 11.04 2.94 -15.48
CA TRP A 200 9.82 2.17 -15.61
C TRP A 200 9.02 2.69 -16.80
N GLU A 201 8.26 1.80 -17.42
CA GLU A 201 7.40 2.15 -18.54
C GLU A 201 5.92 1.92 -18.17
N TRP A 202 5.04 2.62 -18.88
CA TRP A 202 3.61 2.36 -18.81
C TRP A 202 3.17 1.53 -20.02
N GLY A 203 2.46 0.43 -19.77
CA GLY A 203 1.94 -0.43 -20.82
C GLY A 203 1.56 -1.83 -20.34
N PRO A 204 0.81 -2.60 -21.15
CA PRO A 204 0.21 -3.88 -20.75
C PRO A 204 1.21 -4.96 -20.37
N ASP A 205 2.46 -4.84 -20.82
CA ASP A 205 3.57 -5.74 -20.52
C ASP A 205 4.66 -5.07 -19.66
N GLN A 206 4.40 -3.86 -19.15
CA GLN A 206 5.35 -3.05 -18.39
C GLN A 206 5.02 -3.00 -16.89
N GLU A 207 5.84 -2.28 -16.12
CA GLU A 207 5.77 -2.19 -14.67
C GLU A 207 4.45 -1.56 -14.18
N ILE A 208 3.89 -0.64 -14.94
CA ILE A 208 2.64 0.04 -14.59
C ILE A 208 1.66 -0.09 -15.75
N TYR A 209 0.42 -0.43 -15.44
CA TYR A 209 -0.65 -0.45 -16.43
C TYR A 209 -2.00 -0.16 -15.79
N GLY A 210 -2.92 0.39 -16.57
CA GLY A 210 -4.29 0.61 -16.14
C GLY A 210 -5.27 0.45 -17.30
N VAL A 211 -6.49 0.06 -16.96
CA VAL A 211 -7.64 -0.05 -17.84
C VAL A 211 -8.82 0.58 -17.12
N GLY A 212 -9.58 1.41 -17.81
CA GLY A 212 -10.82 1.94 -17.27
C GLY A 212 -11.91 2.05 -18.31
N MET A 213 -13.15 2.13 -17.83
CA MET A 213 -14.35 2.19 -18.67
C MET A 213 -15.49 2.92 -17.97
N ALA A 214 -16.32 3.60 -18.76
CA ALA A 214 -17.60 4.11 -18.29
C ALA A 214 -18.57 2.95 -17.99
N THR A 215 -19.37 3.12 -16.95
CA THR A 215 -20.45 2.21 -16.54
C THR A 215 -21.81 2.91 -16.67
N ASP A 216 -22.90 2.21 -16.30
CA ASP A 216 -24.24 2.79 -16.33
C ASP A 216 -24.46 3.88 -15.25
N ILE A 217 -23.59 3.95 -14.23
CA ILE A 217 -23.76 4.79 -13.03
C ILE A 217 -22.51 5.61 -12.68
N GLY A 218 -21.52 5.68 -13.57
CA GLY A 218 -20.21 6.30 -13.34
C GLY A 218 -19.16 5.61 -14.18
N TRP A 219 -18.10 5.11 -13.56
CA TRP A 219 -16.98 4.47 -14.24
C TRP A 219 -16.28 3.46 -13.34
N SER A 220 -15.44 2.63 -13.92
CA SER A 220 -14.60 1.68 -13.20
C SER A 220 -13.20 1.68 -13.79
N MET A 221 -12.19 1.47 -12.95
CA MET A 221 -10.82 1.29 -13.41
C MET A 221 -10.06 0.27 -12.58
N GLU A 222 -9.11 -0.39 -13.22
CA GLU A 222 -8.15 -1.26 -12.57
C GLU A 222 -6.75 -0.84 -12.99
N THR A 223 -5.85 -0.71 -12.02
CA THR A 223 -4.44 -0.45 -12.27
C THR A 223 -3.57 -1.41 -11.48
N ARG A 224 -2.39 -1.70 -12.02
CA ARG A 224 -1.36 -2.49 -11.35
C ARG A 224 -0.05 -1.72 -11.29
N PHE A 225 0.70 -1.96 -10.22
CA PHE A 225 2.03 -1.44 -9.98
C PHE A 225 2.96 -2.60 -9.66
N HIS A 226 4.02 -2.77 -10.46
CA HIS A 226 5.05 -3.74 -10.13
C HIS A 226 5.70 -3.39 -8.79
N LYS A 227 5.98 -4.37 -7.95
CA LYS A 227 6.49 -4.15 -6.60
C LYS A 227 7.88 -3.50 -6.58
N SER A 228 8.65 -3.62 -7.66
CA SER A 228 9.92 -2.87 -7.80
C SER A 228 9.73 -1.36 -7.63
N GLN A 229 8.53 -0.82 -7.92
CA GLN A 229 8.22 0.59 -7.72
C GLN A 229 8.27 1.00 -6.24
N PHE A 230 8.29 0.03 -5.33
CA PHE A 230 8.25 0.18 -3.87
C PHE A 230 9.50 -0.38 -3.18
N GLU A 231 10.50 -0.85 -3.93
CA GLU A 231 11.66 -1.61 -3.43
C GLU A 231 13.00 -1.01 -3.89
N ASP A 232 14.09 -1.25 -3.13
CA ASP A 232 15.44 -0.84 -3.58
C ASP A 232 15.94 -1.72 -4.75
N PRO A 233 16.23 -1.14 -5.93
CA PRO A 233 16.69 -1.89 -7.09
C PRO A 233 18.06 -2.56 -6.92
N ASN A 234 18.87 -2.07 -5.98
CA ASN A 234 20.18 -2.65 -5.68
C ASN A 234 20.11 -3.82 -4.69
N GLY A 235 18.91 -4.14 -4.20
CA GLY A 235 18.62 -5.25 -3.31
C GLY A 235 18.51 -4.84 -1.84
N GLY A 236 17.43 -5.30 -1.20
CA GLY A 236 17.04 -4.93 0.16
C GLY A 236 15.64 -4.30 0.15
N GLY A 237 14.87 -4.46 1.23
CA GLY A 237 13.52 -3.88 1.31
C GLY A 237 12.54 -4.44 0.27
N LYS A 238 12.69 -5.73 -0.10
CA LYS A 238 11.66 -6.41 -0.90
C LYS A 238 10.39 -6.51 -0.10
N ILE A 239 9.24 -6.33 -0.75
CA ILE A 239 7.95 -6.50 -0.10
C ILE A 239 7.70 -7.98 0.13
N GLU A 240 7.69 -8.36 1.40
CA GLU A 240 7.36 -9.69 1.87
C GLU A 240 5.94 -9.73 2.46
N ILE A 241 5.40 -10.94 2.62
CA ILE A 241 4.13 -11.14 3.31
C ILE A 241 4.28 -10.66 4.77
N GLY A 242 3.38 -9.77 5.19
CA GLY A 242 3.35 -9.14 6.50
C GLY A 242 3.97 -7.75 6.53
N ASP A 243 4.67 -7.33 5.46
CA ASP A 243 5.19 -5.97 5.36
C ASP A 243 4.06 -4.96 5.23
N THR A 244 4.30 -3.75 5.75
CA THR A 244 3.30 -2.68 5.78
C THR A 244 3.90 -1.41 5.19
N ILE A 245 3.17 -0.82 4.24
CA ILE A 245 3.51 0.47 3.62
C ILE A 245 2.40 1.49 3.88
N GLY A 246 2.73 2.78 3.78
CA GLY A 246 1.73 3.83 3.76
C GLY A 246 1.00 3.83 2.41
N PHE A 247 -0.33 3.85 2.45
CA PHE A 247 -1.20 3.86 1.28
C PHE A 247 -2.33 4.85 1.49
N ASN A 248 -2.64 5.63 0.47
CA ASN A 248 -3.86 6.41 0.45
C ASN A 248 -4.45 6.45 -0.95
N ILE A 249 -5.76 6.65 -1.00
CA ILE A 249 -6.53 6.73 -2.22
C ILE A 249 -7.56 7.83 -2.07
N GLY A 250 -7.69 8.65 -3.11
CA GLY A 250 -8.64 9.75 -3.18
C GLY A 250 -9.27 9.82 -4.57
N MET A 251 -10.30 10.65 -4.68
CA MET A 251 -10.97 10.93 -5.94
C MET A 251 -11.01 12.44 -6.16
N ASP A 252 -10.63 12.82 -7.37
CA ASP A 252 -10.89 14.09 -8.01
C ASP A 252 -12.10 13.90 -8.94
N ASP A 253 -13.03 14.83 -8.88
CA ASP A 253 -14.35 14.79 -9.54
C ASP A 253 -14.51 16.06 -10.39
N ASP A 254 -14.99 15.96 -11.63
CA ASP A 254 -15.17 17.09 -12.55
C ASP A 254 -16.57 17.12 -13.17
N ASP A 255 -17.31 18.22 -13.02
CA ASP A 255 -18.61 18.44 -13.68
C ASP A 255 -18.50 19.24 -15.00
N GLY A 256 -17.34 19.19 -15.65
CA GLY A 256 -17.04 19.86 -16.91
C GLY A 256 -16.57 21.31 -16.75
N ALA A 257 -16.05 21.66 -15.58
CA ALA A 257 -15.48 22.97 -15.27
C ALA A 257 -14.09 22.90 -14.61
N ASP A 258 -13.38 21.78 -14.76
CA ASP A 258 -12.27 21.32 -13.93
C ASP A 258 -12.76 20.99 -12.49
N LEU A 259 -11.95 20.28 -11.72
CA LEU A 259 -12.12 19.88 -10.30
C LEU A 259 -13.27 20.55 -9.51
N GLU A 260 -14.33 19.76 -9.30
CA GLU A 260 -15.52 20.01 -8.48
C GLU A 260 -15.23 19.79 -7.00
N ILE A 261 -14.79 18.58 -6.65
CA ILE A 261 -14.51 18.11 -5.29
C ILE A 261 -13.29 17.18 -5.27
N GLN A 262 -12.53 17.21 -4.17
CA GLN A 262 -11.41 16.31 -3.91
C GLN A 262 -11.52 15.73 -2.50
N TYR A 263 -11.42 14.41 -2.36
CA TYR A 263 -11.56 13.73 -1.07
C TYR A 263 -10.80 12.41 -1.00
N TRP A 264 -10.52 11.96 0.22
CA TRP A 264 -9.56 10.90 0.50
C TRP A 264 -10.07 9.88 1.52
N TRP A 265 -9.63 8.64 1.39
CA TRP A 265 -9.91 7.58 2.36
C TRP A 265 -9.30 7.87 3.73
N ALA A 266 -8.06 8.37 3.77
CA ALA A 266 -7.32 8.62 5.00
C ALA A 266 -6.73 10.03 5.08
N ASN A 267 -6.65 10.55 6.31
CA ASN A 267 -5.73 11.64 6.68
C ASN A 267 -5.44 11.49 8.18
N ARG A 268 -4.45 10.65 8.51
CA ARG A 268 -4.05 10.36 9.89
C ARG A 268 -3.35 11.54 10.55
N ALA A 269 -3.52 11.61 11.87
CA ALA A 269 -2.75 12.52 12.69
C ALA A 269 -1.27 12.10 12.70
N ARG A 270 -0.38 13.09 12.68
CA ARG A 270 1.08 12.91 12.63
C ARG A 270 1.80 14.03 13.40
N PRO A 271 3.00 13.78 13.93
CA PRO A 271 3.75 14.79 14.65
C PRO A 271 4.27 15.87 13.69
N LEU A 272 3.99 17.14 13.99
CA LEU A 272 4.43 18.26 13.15
C LEU A 272 5.96 18.34 13.03
N GLU A 273 6.65 17.99 14.11
CA GLU A 273 8.11 18.08 14.22
C GLU A 273 8.85 16.98 13.48
N PHE A 274 8.19 15.87 13.13
CA PHE A 274 8.81 14.79 12.37
C PHE A 274 8.74 15.11 10.87
N ASP A 275 9.45 16.15 10.47
CA ASP A 275 9.51 16.65 9.10
C ASP A 275 10.65 16.01 8.29
N ALA A 276 10.85 16.49 7.06
CA ALA A 276 11.91 16.04 6.17
C ALA A 276 13.32 16.18 6.78
N PHE A 277 13.55 17.18 7.63
CA PHE A 277 14.86 17.38 8.27
C PHE A 277 15.08 16.37 9.39
N ALA A 278 14.06 16.10 10.21
CA ALA A 278 14.11 15.04 11.21
C ALA A 278 14.38 13.68 10.55
N LEU A 279 13.66 13.38 9.46
CA LEU A 279 13.85 12.14 8.69
C LEU A 279 15.27 12.02 8.11
N ASP A 280 15.80 13.06 7.45
CA ASP A 280 17.20 13.08 6.94
C ASP A 280 18.24 12.87 8.05
N SER A 281 17.93 13.31 9.27
CA SER A 281 18.80 13.14 10.43
C SER A 281 18.79 11.72 11.03
N GLY A 282 17.95 10.83 10.49
CA GLY A 282 17.81 9.45 10.89
C GLY A 282 16.87 9.23 12.08
N GLU A 283 16.01 10.20 12.38
CA GLU A 283 14.95 10.05 13.38
C GLU A 283 13.78 9.24 12.80
N THR A 284 12.98 8.66 13.68
CA THR A 284 11.84 7.80 13.31
C THR A 284 10.59 8.25 14.03
N ILE A 285 9.41 7.82 13.57
CA ILE A 285 8.15 8.11 14.25
C ILE A 285 8.14 7.72 15.74
N ASN A 286 8.93 6.71 16.14
CA ASN A 286 9.05 6.28 17.54
C ASN A 286 9.74 7.30 18.46
N ASP A 287 10.47 8.27 17.89
CA ASP A 287 11.10 9.37 18.63
C ASP A 287 10.08 10.48 18.97
N TYR A 288 8.86 10.39 18.42
CA TYR A 288 7.78 11.38 18.52
C TYR A 288 6.50 10.82 19.17
N PRO A 289 6.55 10.31 20.41
CA PRO A 289 5.37 9.75 21.06
C PRO A 289 4.26 10.81 21.25
N PRO A 290 2.98 10.47 21.01
CA PRO A 290 1.86 11.43 21.08
C PRO A 290 1.67 12.13 22.43
N GLU A 291 2.19 11.58 23.53
CA GLU A 291 2.13 12.24 24.84
C GLU A 291 3.08 13.44 24.99
N ASP A 292 4.12 13.52 24.16
CA ASP A 292 5.19 14.53 24.26
C ASP A 292 5.19 15.53 23.07
N TYR A 293 4.49 15.22 21.98
CA TYR A 293 4.48 16.01 20.74
C TYR A 293 3.05 16.29 20.25
N ASP A 294 2.90 17.39 19.53
CA ASP A 294 1.61 17.78 18.94
C ASP A 294 1.39 16.99 17.65
N TRP A 295 0.51 15.98 17.73
CA TRP A 295 0.03 15.25 16.57
C TRP A 295 -1.18 15.97 15.99
N VAL A 296 -1.14 16.25 14.68
CA VAL A 296 -2.18 17.02 14.00
C VAL A 296 -2.60 16.35 12.70
N ILE A 297 -3.82 16.68 12.28
CA ILE A 297 -4.32 16.48 10.92
C ILE A 297 -4.16 17.83 10.21
N ASP A 298 -3.42 17.86 9.11
CA ASP A 298 -3.23 19.09 8.34
C ASP A 298 -4.35 19.28 7.31
N GLY A 299 -4.84 20.51 7.20
CA GLY A 299 -5.74 20.99 6.14
C GLY A 299 -5.06 21.86 5.09
N ASN A 300 -3.85 22.36 5.35
CA ASN A 300 -3.14 23.25 4.43
C ASN A 300 -2.40 22.49 3.30
N GLY A 301 -3.18 21.97 2.36
CA GLY A 301 -2.72 21.84 0.97
C GLY A 301 -1.86 20.63 0.65
N ARG A 302 -2.50 19.45 0.70
CA ARG A 302 -2.07 18.12 0.21
C ARG A 302 -1.47 17.19 1.26
N LEU A 303 -1.70 15.90 1.03
CA LEU A 303 -1.39 14.84 1.98
C LEU A 303 0.11 14.62 2.14
N THR A 304 0.47 14.17 3.33
CA THR A 304 1.83 13.79 3.69
C THR A 304 1.94 12.29 3.89
N HIS A 305 3.15 11.77 3.92
CA HIS A 305 3.42 10.36 4.27
C HIS A 305 2.72 9.94 5.56
N GLY A 306 2.89 10.68 6.65
CA GLY A 306 2.25 10.42 7.95
C GLY A 306 0.73 10.58 7.99
N GLY A 307 0.14 11.14 6.94
CA GLY A 307 -1.31 11.27 6.78
C GLY A 307 -1.94 10.07 6.05
N THR A 308 -1.14 9.24 5.38
CA THR A 308 -1.65 8.05 4.69
C THR A 308 -2.29 7.05 5.65
N GLY A 309 -3.17 6.20 5.13
CA GLY A 309 -3.52 4.95 5.79
C GLY A 309 -2.36 3.95 5.67
N GLU A 310 -2.57 2.72 6.11
CA GLU A 310 -1.56 1.66 5.98
C GLU A 310 -2.19 0.44 5.31
N ILE A 311 -1.43 -0.20 4.43
CA ILE A 311 -1.77 -1.52 3.88
C ILE A 311 -0.70 -2.53 4.27
N THR A 312 -1.13 -3.70 4.72
CA THR A 312 -0.26 -4.85 5.03
C THR A 312 -0.43 -5.91 3.96
N PHE A 313 0.66 -6.38 3.36
CA PHE A 313 0.64 -7.44 2.35
C PHE A 313 0.30 -8.78 3.02
N GLY A 314 -0.87 -9.32 2.70
CA GLY A 314 -1.38 -10.56 3.26
C GLY A 314 -0.77 -11.79 2.59
N GLY A 315 -1.00 -12.97 3.18
CA GLY A 315 -0.75 -14.22 2.49
C GLY A 315 -1.94 -14.61 1.60
N LEU A 316 -1.76 -15.65 0.79
CA LEU A 316 -2.86 -16.23 0.02
C LEU A 316 -3.95 -16.74 0.97
N ALA A 317 -5.21 -16.38 0.70
CA ALA A 317 -6.35 -16.82 1.50
C ALA A 317 -6.51 -18.35 1.50
N ASP A 318 -6.31 -18.96 0.34
CA ASP A 318 -5.99 -20.38 0.19
C ASP A 318 -4.75 -20.50 -0.71
N PRO A 319 -3.56 -20.72 -0.15
CA PRO A 319 -2.34 -20.88 -0.93
C PRO A 319 -2.44 -22.03 -1.95
N ARG A 320 -3.35 -22.99 -1.78
CA ARG A 320 -3.46 -24.15 -2.69
C ARG A 320 -4.08 -23.77 -4.02
N ALA A 321 -4.91 -22.73 -4.06
CA ALA A 321 -5.62 -22.32 -5.27
C ALA A 321 -4.67 -21.86 -6.38
N ALA A 322 -3.48 -21.35 -6.02
CA ALA A 322 -2.47 -20.92 -6.98
C ALA A 322 -1.84 -22.08 -7.76
N LEU A 323 -1.90 -23.31 -7.24
CA LEU A 323 -1.27 -24.44 -7.92
C LEU A 323 -1.90 -24.73 -9.28
N ASP A 324 -3.18 -24.47 -9.49
CA ASP A 324 -3.80 -24.78 -10.78
C ASP A 324 -3.37 -23.78 -11.89
N SER A 325 -2.72 -22.66 -11.56
CA SER A 325 -2.23 -21.67 -12.52
C SER A 325 -0.71 -21.71 -12.77
N ILE A 326 0.09 -22.31 -11.89
CA ILE A 326 1.56 -22.32 -12.01
C ILE A 326 2.04 -23.48 -12.89
N THR A 327 2.39 -23.20 -14.14
CA THR A 327 2.80 -24.23 -15.12
C THR A 327 4.31 -24.41 -15.28
N ASP A 328 5.13 -23.45 -14.83
CA ASP A 328 6.58 -23.59 -14.85
C ASP A 328 7.05 -24.58 -13.75
N PRO A 329 7.82 -25.63 -14.08
CA PRO A 329 8.19 -26.64 -13.10
C PRO A 329 9.09 -26.14 -11.96
N ILE A 330 9.89 -25.09 -12.17
CA ILE A 330 10.78 -24.54 -11.15
C ILE A 330 9.95 -23.66 -10.20
N GLU A 331 9.18 -22.74 -10.78
CA GLU A 331 8.29 -21.86 -10.03
C GLU A 331 7.30 -22.67 -9.18
N ARG A 332 6.70 -23.73 -9.75
CA ARG A 332 5.80 -24.63 -9.03
C ARG A 332 6.48 -25.32 -7.87
N ALA A 333 7.72 -25.79 -8.08
CA ALA A 333 8.47 -26.45 -7.02
C ALA A 333 8.80 -25.48 -5.88
N ASP A 334 9.31 -24.30 -6.21
CA ASP A 334 9.61 -23.24 -5.25
C ASP A 334 8.34 -22.83 -4.49
N TYR A 335 7.20 -22.68 -5.17
CA TYR A 335 5.91 -22.37 -4.55
C TYR A 335 5.44 -23.44 -3.55
N VAL A 336 5.47 -24.71 -3.94
CA VAL A 336 5.08 -25.85 -3.06
C VAL A 336 5.99 -25.90 -1.82
N HIS A 337 7.25 -25.53 -1.96
CA HIS A 337 8.26 -25.62 -0.92
C HIS A 337 8.23 -24.44 0.03
N ASP A 338 8.17 -23.24 -0.53
CA ASP A 338 8.40 -21.98 0.17
C ASP A 338 7.10 -21.32 0.61
N VAL A 339 5.99 -21.55 -0.11
CA VAL A 339 4.66 -21.03 0.25
C VAL A 339 3.82 -22.09 0.94
N LEU A 340 3.71 -23.30 0.37
CA LEU A 340 2.87 -24.36 0.94
C LEU A 340 3.55 -25.16 2.03
N HIS A 341 4.87 -25.06 2.12
CA HIS A 341 5.70 -25.82 3.07
C HIS A 341 5.40 -27.33 3.04
N THR A 342 5.25 -27.89 1.85
CA THR A 342 5.03 -29.33 1.66
C THR A 342 5.91 -29.90 0.52
N TRP A 343 5.60 -31.11 0.07
CA TRP A 343 6.28 -31.85 -0.97
C TRP A 343 5.44 -31.91 -2.24
N LEU A 344 6.10 -32.00 -3.40
CA LEU A 344 5.40 -32.40 -4.61
C LEU A 344 4.91 -33.82 -4.44
N GLY A 345 3.62 -34.03 -4.71
CA GLY A 345 2.96 -35.31 -4.49
C GLY A 345 2.06 -35.38 -3.26
N ASP A 346 2.17 -34.44 -2.29
CA ASP A 346 1.27 -34.35 -1.14
C ASP A 346 -0.11 -33.84 -1.59
N SER A 347 -0.97 -34.75 -2.04
CA SER A 347 -2.26 -34.44 -2.65
C SER A 347 -3.32 -34.10 -1.62
N ASN A 348 -3.12 -34.52 -0.37
CA ASN A 348 -4.07 -34.30 0.72
C ASN A 348 -3.70 -33.09 1.62
N PHE A 349 -2.51 -32.52 1.41
CA PHE A 349 -1.93 -31.41 2.15
C PHE A 349 -1.79 -31.68 3.65
N ASP A 350 -1.38 -32.88 4.04
CA ASP A 350 -1.05 -33.24 5.42
C ASP A 350 0.43 -32.96 5.78
N GLY A 351 1.20 -32.47 4.81
CA GLY A 351 2.62 -32.10 4.94
C GLY A 351 3.58 -33.22 4.57
N GLU A 352 3.08 -34.42 4.25
CA GLU A 352 3.87 -35.58 3.86
C GLU A 352 3.53 -36.02 2.44
N PHE A 353 4.52 -36.45 1.65
CA PHE A 353 4.26 -37.22 0.44
C PHE A 353 4.45 -38.71 0.74
N ASN A 354 3.36 -39.48 0.80
CA ASN A 354 3.41 -40.90 1.14
C ASN A 354 2.32 -41.72 0.41
N SER A 355 2.11 -42.97 0.83
CA SER A 355 1.12 -43.86 0.19
C SER A 355 -0.34 -43.37 0.25
N ALA A 356 -0.69 -42.51 1.21
CA ALA A 356 -2.03 -41.95 1.34
C ALA A 356 -2.38 -41.04 0.16
N ASP A 357 -1.42 -40.27 -0.33
CA ASP A 357 -1.59 -39.40 -1.51
C ASP A 357 -1.86 -40.22 -2.76
N PHE A 358 -1.11 -41.30 -2.96
CA PHE A 358 -1.36 -42.21 -4.08
C PHE A 358 -2.77 -42.81 -4.02
N VAL A 359 -3.25 -43.20 -2.83
CA VAL A 359 -4.63 -43.70 -2.69
C VAL A 359 -5.63 -42.62 -3.07
N GLN A 360 -5.40 -41.36 -2.70
CA GLN A 360 -6.27 -40.25 -3.06
C GLN A 360 -6.34 -40.04 -4.58
N VAL A 361 -5.21 -39.83 -5.25
CA VAL A 361 -5.18 -39.53 -6.70
C VAL A 361 -5.68 -40.70 -7.55
N PHE A 362 -5.36 -41.94 -7.17
CA PHE A 362 -5.91 -43.10 -7.88
C PHE A 362 -7.41 -43.32 -7.62
N THR A 363 -7.96 -42.79 -6.52
CA THR A 363 -9.41 -42.82 -6.29
C THR A 363 -10.15 -41.83 -7.19
N ALA A 364 -9.50 -40.73 -7.60
CA ALA A 364 -10.05 -39.80 -8.59
C ALA A 364 -10.18 -40.46 -9.98
N GLY A 365 -9.31 -41.42 -10.30
CA GLY A 365 -9.42 -42.24 -11.50
C GLY A 365 -8.97 -41.54 -12.79
N GLN A 366 -8.15 -40.49 -12.67
CA GLN A 366 -7.67 -39.66 -13.79
C GLN A 366 -6.31 -40.08 -14.34
N TYR A 367 -5.64 -41.06 -13.71
CA TYR A 367 -4.34 -41.53 -14.17
C TYR A 367 -4.40 -42.13 -15.58
N GLU A 368 -3.73 -41.47 -16.53
CA GLU A 368 -3.62 -41.92 -17.93
C GLU A 368 -4.99 -42.22 -18.57
N ASP A 369 -6.01 -41.40 -18.26
CA ASP A 369 -7.40 -41.63 -18.66
C ASP A 369 -7.74 -41.13 -20.09
N LEU A 370 -6.82 -40.38 -20.71
CA LEU A 370 -6.93 -39.75 -22.03
C LEU A 370 -7.98 -38.63 -22.12
N ILE A 371 -8.28 -37.96 -21.00
CA ILE A 371 -9.15 -36.79 -20.96
C ILE A 371 -8.32 -35.56 -20.59
N ASP A 372 -7.88 -34.84 -21.62
CA ASP A 372 -7.05 -33.64 -21.49
C ASP A 372 -7.68 -32.59 -20.53
N GLY A 373 -6.86 -32.08 -19.59
CA GLY A 373 -7.16 -30.94 -18.74
C GLY A 373 -8.20 -31.21 -17.65
N ASN A 374 -8.36 -32.47 -17.23
CA ASN A 374 -9.34 -32.84 -16.21
C ASN A 374 -8.77 -32.99 -14.80
N SER A 375 -7.46 -32.85 -14.64
CA SER A 375 -6.74 -33.06 -13.39
C SER A 375 -6.43 -31.76 -12.66
N THR A 376 -6.34 -31.85 -11.35
CA THR A 376 -5.97 -30.77 -10.40
C THR A 376 -4.89 -31.33 -9.49
N TRP A 377 -4.25 -30.50 -8.66
CA TRP A 377 -3.27 -30.99 -7.68
C TRP A 377 -3.79 -32.19 -6.84
N ALA A 378 -5.00 -32.04 -6.29
CA ALA A 378 -5.60 -33.04 -5.40
C ALA A 378 -5.95 -34.36 -6.10
N THR A 379 -6.00 -34.36 -7.44
CA THR A 379 -6.32 -35.52 -8.27
C THR A 379 -5.15 -36.03 -9.10
N GLY A 380 -4.00 -35.37 -9.04
CA GLY A 380 -2.69 -35.89 -9.47
C GLY A 380 -1.87 -35.00 -10.39
N ASP A 381 -2.35 -33.82 -10.78
CA ASP A 381 -1.60 -32.85 -11.61
C ASP A 381 -0.53 -32.13 -10.76
N TRP A 382 0.61 -32.78 -10.60
CA TRP A 382 1.73 -32.29 -9.79
C TRP A 382 2.74 -31.51 -10.63
N ASN A 383 2.71 -31.63 -11.96
CA ASN A 383 3.55 -30.84 -12.86
C ASN A 383 2.85 -29.59 -13.43
N GLY A 384 1.54 -29.44 -13.25
CA GLY A 384 0.75 -28.29 -13.68
C GLY A 384 0.33 -28.30 -15.14
N ASP A 385 0.38 -29.44 -15.83
CA ASP A 385 0.00 -29.53 -17.25
C ASP A 385 -1.49 -29.84 -17.48
N GLY A 386 -2.25 -30.01 -16.39
CA GLY A 386 -3.69 -30.28 -16.40
C GLY A 386 -4.04 -31.76 -16.48
N ASP A 387 -3.07 -32.68 -16.56
CA ASP A 387 -3.30 -34.12 -16.75
C ASP A 387 -2.50 -34.97 -15.75
N PHE A 388 -3.17 -35.92 -15.07
CA PHE A 388 -2.47 -36.87 -14.21
C PHE A 388 -1.86 -38.03 -15.02
N THR A 389 -0.57 -37.95 -15.28
CA THR A 389 0.19 -38.94 -16.07
C THR A 389 1.39 -39.48 -15.32
N SER A 390 2.16 -40.34 -16.00
CA SER A 390 3.47 -40.76 -15.50
C SER A 390 4.47 -39.59 -15.37
N GLY A 391 4.20 -38.44 -16.01
CA GLY A 391 5.00 -37.22 -15.88
C GLY A 391 5.00 -36.67 -14.45
N ASP A 392 3.84 -36.63 -13.80
CA ASP A 392 3.66 -36.16 -12.42
C ASP A 392 4.45 -36.98 -11.43
N PHE A 393 4.46 -38.31 -11.61
CA PHE A 393 5.28 -39.18 -10.79
C PHE A 393 6.76 -38.85 -10.92
N VAL A 394 7.24 -38.59 -12.13
CA VAL A 394 8.65 -38.25 -12.34
C VAL A 394 8.98 -36.95 -11.59
N VAL A 395 8.12 -35.93 -11.69
CA VAL A 395 8.31 -34.65 -10.99
C VAL A 395 8.30 -34.83 -9.47
N ALA A 396 7.28 -35.47 -8.90
CA ALA A 396 7.18 -35.69 -7.45
C ALA A 396 8.29 -36.60 -6.87
N PHE A 397 8.75 -37.61 -7.62
CA PHE A 397 9.87 -38.44 -7.17
C PHE A 397 11.23 -37.77 -7.33
N ILE A 398 11.40 -36.88 -8.31
CA ILE A 398 12.61 -36.04 -8.43
C ILE A 398 12.71 -35.08 -7.25
N ASP A 399 11.58 -34.54 -6.79
CA ASP A 399 11.49 -33.69 -5.60
C ASP A 399 12.03 -34.38 -4.33
N GLY A 400 11.83 -35.70 -4.24
CA GLY A 400 12.47 -36.54 -3.22
C GLY A 400 11.74 -36.59 -1.87
N GLY A 401 10.53 -36.05 -1.79
CA GLY A 401 9.71 -36.02 -0.56
C GLY A 401 9.08 -37.35 -0.16
N TYR A 402 9.07 -38.36 -1.05
CA TYR A 402 8.36 -39.62 -0.80
C TYR A 402 8.89 -40.36 0.43
N GLU A 403 8.03 -40.53 1.44
CA GLU A 403 8.35 -41.15 2.74
C GLU A 403 9.48 -40.42 3.49
N ALA A 404 9.73 -39.13 3.18
CA ALA A 404 10.70 -38.29 3.88
C ALA A 404 10.15 -37.74 5.22
N GLY A 405 8.82 -37.82 5.42
CA GLY A 405 8.08 -37.26 6.55
C GLY A 405 7.69 -35.79 6.34
N PRO A 406 7.12 -35.14 7.36
CA PRO A 406 6.59 -33.79 7.21
C PRO A 406 7.67 -32.79 6.85
N ARG A 407 7.42 -31.97 5.82
CA ARG A 407 8.27 -30.81 5.58
C ARG A 407 8.00 -29.78 6.67
N GLN A 408 9.05 -29.42 7.41
CA GLN A 408 8.91 -28.36 8.40
C GLN A 408 8.91 -27.03 7.67
N ALA A 409 7.90 -26.18 7.93
CA ALA A 409 8.01 -24.76 7.62
C ALA A 409 9.36 -24.27 8.17
N ALA A 410 10.17 -23.66 7.32
CA ALA A 410 11.46 -23.14 7.74
C ALA A 410 11.20 -22.24 8.96
N GLN A 411 11.73 -22.61 10.14
CA GLN A 411 11.66 -21.70 11.27
C GLN A 411 12.35 -20.42 10.83
N ALA A 412 11.61 -19.32 10.80
CA ALA A 412 12.17 -17.98 10.68
C ALA A 412 13.37 -17.91 11.64
N VAL A 413 14.57 -17.86 11.07
CA VAL A 413 15.79 -17.75 11.86
C VAL A 413 15.67 -16.41 12.55
N PRO A 414 15.65 -16.33 13.89
CA PRO A 414 15.63 -15.05 14.56
C PRO A 414 16.84 -14.28 14.06
N GLU A 415 16.61 -13.15 13.39
CA GLU A 415 17.71 -12.30 12.96
C GLU A 415 18.60 -12.03 14.17
N PRO A 416 19.94 -12.02 13.98
CA PRO A 416 20.83 -11.75 15.08
C PRO A 416 20.50 -10.36 15.61
N SER A 417 19.88 -10.31 16.80
CA SER A 417 19.53 -9.03 17.44
C SER A 417 20.69 -8.05 17.32
N PRO A 418 20.45 -6.76 17.03
CA PRO A 418 21.51 -5.76 16.96
C PRO A 418 22.44 -5.78 18.18
N ALA A 419 21.91 -6.19 19.34
CA ALA A 419 22.65 -6.46 20.56
C ALA A 419 23.70 -7.59 20.45
N ALA A 420 23.39 -8.69 19.77
CA ALA A 420 24.32 -9.80 19.52
C ALA A 420 25.46 -9.40 18.56
N MET A 421 25.15 -8.62 17.53
CA MET A 421 26.14 -8.07 16.60
C MET A 421 27.03 -7.01 17.27
N ALA A 422 26.45 -6.14 18.09
CA ALA A 422 27.20 -5.16 18.89
C ALA A 422 28.13 -5.82 19.91
N LEU A 423 27.72 -6.93 20.52
CA LEU A 423 28.55 -7.69 21.47
C LEU A 423 29.75 -8.38 20.78
N LEU A 424 29.54 -8.92 19.57
CA LEU A 424 30.61 -9.52 18.77
C LEU A 424 31.61 -8.46 18.26
N ALA A 425 31.12 -7.29 17.84
CA ALA A 425 31.96 -6.15 17.48
C ALA A 425 32.78 -5.64 18.68
N ALA A 426 32.18 -5.56 19.87
CA ALA A 426 32.87 -5.17 21.10
C ALA A 426 33.98 -6.17 21.51
N LEU A 427 33.76 -7.47 21.31
CA LEU A 427 34.75 -8.51 21.58
C LEU A 427 35.90 -8.53 20.55
N GLY A 428 35.65 -8.11 19.30
CA GLY A 428 36.67 -7.93 18.27
C GLY A 428 37.63 -6.78 18.55
N ILE A 429 37.13 -5.66 19.09
CA ILE A 429 37.91 -4.46 19.39
C ILE A 429 38.88 -4.67 20.57
N VAL A 430 38.52 -5.52 21.54
CA VAL A 430 39.37 -5.81 22.73
C VAL A 430 40.68 -6.53 22.35
N ARG A 431 40.78 -7.16 21.16
CA ARG A 431 42.00 -7.86 20.73
C ARG A 431 43.02 -6.98 19.99
N CYS A 432 42.67 -5.76 19.58
CA CYS A 432 43.53 -4.90 18.76
C CYS A 432 44.26 -3.78 19.50
N VAL A 433 44.02 -3.58 20.81
CA VAL A 433 44.76 -2.56 21.59
C VAL A 433 45.97 -3.20 22.27
N ARG A 434 47.09 -3.31 21.55
CA ARG A 434 48.42 -3.39 22.20
C ARG A 434 48.87 -1.98 22.59
N PRO A 435 49.30 -1.75 23.85
CA PRO A 435 49.79 -0.44 24.26
C PRO A 435 51.20 -0.21 23.71
N SER A 436 51.36 0.77 22.82
CA SER A 436 52.68 1.30 22.48
C SER A 436 53.11 2.30 23.55
N GLN A 437 54.19 1.97 24.26
CA GLN A 437 54.82 2.87 25.23
C GLN A 437 55.43 4.06 24.49
N GLN A 438 54.87 5.27 24.68
CA GLN A 438 55.57 6.51 24.38
C GLN A 438 56.42 6.94 25.57
N THR A 439 57.73 6.69 25.48
CA THR A 439 58.75 7.48 26.18
C THR A 439 58.87 8.84 25.49
N GLY A 440 58.83 9.90 26.29
CA GLY A 440 58.60 11.26 25.81
C GLY A 440 59.69 11.90 24.96
N SER A 441 59.30 12.99 24.31
CA SER A 441 60.17 14.15 24.14
C SER A 441 59.31 15.40 24.04
N ALA A 442 59.59 16.34 24.93
CA ALA A 442 59.02 17.67 24.94
C ALA A 442 59.51 18.44 23.70
N GLN A 443 58.58 18.89 22.85
CA GLN A 443 58.64 20.15 22.08
C GLN A 443 57.48 20.17 21.08
N LYS A 444 56.84 21.33 20.93
CA LYS A 444 55.77 21.69 19.96
C LYS A 444 54.32 21.72 20.46
N ALA A 445 54.10 22.29 21.65
CA ALA A 445 52.82 22.94 21.97
C ALA A 445 53.05 24.45 22.20
N ARG A 446 53.49 25.15 21.15
CA ARG A 446 53.58 26.62 21.11
C ARG A 446 53.51 27.13 19.67
N ALA A 447 52.45 26.77 18.96
CA ALA A 447 51.97 27.43 17.74
C ALA A 447 50.58 26.87 17.44
N ARG A 448 49.64 27.72 17.01
CA ARG A 448 48.20 27.44 16.78
C ARG A 448 47.27 27.58 18.00
N ARG A 449 47.40 28.71 18.69
CA ARG A 449 46.27 29.45 19.29
C ARG A 449 46.37 30.90 18.80
N GLN A 450 46.09 31.10 17.51
CA GLN A 450 45.95 32.43 16.88
C GLN A 450 45.48 32.22 15.43
N GLN A 451 44.19 31.96 15.23
CA GLN A 451 43.48 32.23 13.98
C GLN A 451 42.01 31.81 14.12
N THR A 452 41.22 32.68 14.75
CA THR A 452 39.78 32.90 14.50
C THR A 452 39.31 33.97 15.47
N ARG A 453 39.52 35.24 15.09
CA ARG A 453 38.79 36.43 15.54
C ARG A 453 39.43 37.63 14.86
N SER A 454 38.82 38.06 13.75
CA SER A 454 38.77 39.44 13.21
C SER A 454 38.60 39.38 11.68
N PHE A 455 37.35 39.22 11.23
CA PHE A 455 36.90 39.72 9.93
C PHE A 455 35.50 40.30 10.11
N LEU A 456 35.44 41.32 10.98
CA LEU A 456 34.38 42.32 10.98
C LEU A 456 35.10 43.67 11.09
N ALA A 457 34.72 44.62 10.24
CA ALA A 457 35.29 45.95 10.05
C ALA A 457 36.53 46.03 9.14
N VAL A 458 36.32 46.50 7.90
CA VAL A 458 36.77 47.81 7.39
C VAL A 458 36.44 47.84 5.90
N CYS A 459 35.45 48.65 5.51
CA CYS A 459 35.45 49.42 4.26
C CYS A 459 34.18 50.30 4.21
N LEU A 460 34.22 51.42 4.95
CA LEU A 460 33.32 52.55 4.73
C LEU A 460 34.08 53.86 4.91
N ARG A 461 34.07 54.65 3.83
CA ARG A 461 34.45 56.07 3.66
C ARG A 461 35.96 56.36 3.60
N HIS A 462 36.48 57.22 2.72
CA HIS A 462 35.92 58.43 2.10
C HIS A 462 36.58 58.67 0.72
N SER A 463 35.84 59.28 -0.22
CA SER A 463 36.37 60.32 -1.10
C SER A 463 35.21 61.07 -1.76
N PHE A 464 35.02 62.34 -1.35
CA PHE A 464 34.32 63.40 -2.09
C PHE A 464 35.06 64.72 -1.81
N THR A 465 34.96 65.63 -2.79
CA THR A 465 35.43 67.04 -2.95
C THR A 465 36.57 67.18 -3.96
N ASP A 466 36.58 68.06 -4.97
CA ASP A 466 35.58 68.95 -5.59
C ASP A 466 36.23 69.64 -6.83
N GLU A 467 35.41 70.29 -7.69
CA GLU A 467 35.68 71.39 -8.66
C GLU A 467 36.62 71.19 -9.89
N HIS A 468 36.04 71.15 -11.11
CA HIS A 468 35.89 72.29 -12.03
C HIS A 468 35.12 71.94 -13.31
#